data_AF-A0A537LDN4-F1
#
_entry.id   AF-A0A537LDN4-F1
#
_cell.length_a   1.000
_cell.length_b   1.000
_cell.length_c   1.000
_cell.angle_alpha   90.00
_cell.angle_beta   90.00
_cell.angle_gamma   90.00
#
_symmetry.space_group_name_H-M   'P 1'
#
loop_
_entity.id
_entity.type
_entity.pdbx_description
1 polymer ?
#
loop_
_entity_poly.entity_id
_entity_poly.type
_entity_poly.pdbx_seq_one_letter_code
_entity_poly.pdbx_strand_id
1 'polypeptide(L)'
;MGVIKELAYRLFVAAGVTSAAAWLNRRKAVILAYHDVYTSGPDPVANYDGLRLRLALFERQMRYMATHYEVVPLDEIRDLPAGSRHRRSLAAITFDDGYANFYRHAYPILRRFGLPATVFVVTDFLVHGRPFWWDRLRAMIAATQRPSVRIDVDGIQQFPLATAQDKQTTLTDLSPRLLTLPPSRREALLAGLAVDLDVDDQTPAICGSLSADELREMARDGISVGSHGRSHDSFLHLSRDALLAELTESKRVLESVVGGPVTWLCYPHGEFSADAVEAAIRAGYRSAVTVIEGLHDPAADPYAVRRIGVNDHMTFAQFVVAASGLREMLKDLLRVRRQRRGEMRGQPTARIRGLG
;
A
#
# COMPACT_ATOMS: atom_id res chain seq x y z
N MET A 1 12.13 -23.27 -2.24
CA MET A 1 12.91 -22.09 -1.78
C MET A 1 12.22 -21.31 -0.64
N GLY A 2 10.88 -21.27 -0.56
CA GLY A 2 10.13 -20.53 0.48
C GLY A 2 10.31 -21.03 1.92
N VAL A 3 10.32 -22.35 2.16
CA VAL A 3 10.41 -22.93 3.52
C VAL A 3 11.74 -22.61 4.21
N ILE A 4 12.87 -22.74 3.50
CA ILE A 4 14.20 -22.43 4.03
C ILE A 4 14.30 -20.94 4.41
N LYS A 5 13.77 -20.06 3.55
CA LYS A 5 13.75 -18.62 3.80
C LYS A 5 12.91 -18.27 5.03
N GLU A 6 11.75 -18.91 5.19
CA GLU A 6 10.90 -18.74 6.36
C GLU A 6 11.58 -19.22 7.66
N LEU A 7 12.25 -20.38 7.63
CA LEU A 7 13.01 -20.88 8.77
C LEU A 7 14.13 -19.92 9.17
N ALA A 8 14.85 -19.36 8.20
CA ALA A 8 15.89 -18.36 8.46
C ALA A 8 15.31 -17.09 9.11
N TYR A 9 14.15 -16.61 8.65
CA TYR A 9 13.50 -15.45 9.26
C TYR A 9 13.04 -15.72 10.69
N ARG A 10 12.47 -16.89 10.97
CA ARG A 10 12.12 -17.30 12.34
C ARG A 10 13.35 -17.35 13.23
N LEU A 11 14.48 -17.85 12.72
CA LEU A 11 15.75 -17.87 13.46
C LEU A 11 16.26 -16.45 13.74
N PHE A 12 16.20 -15.53 12.77
CA PHE A 12 16.59 -14.12 13.00
C PHE A 12 15.71 -13.43 14.05
N VAL A 13 14.43 -13.77 14.12
CA VAL A 13 13.53 -13.27 15.16
C VAL A 13 13.90 -13.87 16.51
N ALA A 14 14.00 -15.19 16.62
CA ALA A 14 14.29 -15.90 17.87
C ALA A 14 15.68 -15.55 18.45
N ALA A 15 16.68 -15.34 17.60
CA ALA A 15 18.04 -14.99 18.00
C ALA A 15 18.25 -13.49 18.30
N GLY A 16 17.21 -12.66 18.21
CA GLY A 16 17.31 -11.22 18.50
C GLY A 16 18.03 -10.38 17.43
N VAL A 17 18.34 -10.96 16.26
CA VAL A 17 18.98 -10.26 15.13
C VAL A 17 18.10 -9.12 14.64
N THR A 18 16.79 -9.32 14.60
CA THR A 18 15.82 -8.28 14.21
C THR A 18 15.76 -7.14 15.22
N SER A 19 15.89 -7.40 16.52
CA SER A 19 15.99 -6.36 17.56
C SER A 19 17.27 -5.53 17.41
N ALA A 20 18.41 -6.18 17.14
CA ALA A 20 19.66 -5.49 16.85
C ALA A 20 19.58 -4.65 15.58
N ALA A 21 18.98 -5.18 14.51
CA ALA A 21 18.74 -4.44 13.27
C ALA A 21 17.83 -3.22 13.48
N ALA A 22 16.72 -3.40 14.19
CA ALA A 22 15.82 -2.29 14.53
C ALA A 22 16.56 -1.19 15.30
N TRP A 23 17.38 -1.56 16.30
CA TRP A 23 18.20 -0.62 17.05
C TRP A 23 19.22 0.12 16.18
N LEU A 24 19.91 -0.57 15.26
CA LEU A 24 20.84 0.07 14.32
C LEU A 24 20.13 1.05 13.38
N ASN A 25 18.89 0.75 13.02
CA ASN A 25 18.05 1.56 12.15
C ASN A 25 17.24 2.66 12.86
N ARG A 26 17.40 2.88 14.17
CA ARG A 26 16.61 3.84 14.98
C ARG A 26 16.69 5.33 14.60
N ARG A 27 17.45 5.66 13.56
CA ARG A 27 17.47 6.99 12.93
C ARG A 27 16.44 7.13 11.81
N LYS A 28 15.94 6.00 11.30
CA LYS A 28 14.87 5.91 10.33
C LYS A 28 13.58 5.55 11.05
N ALA A 29 12.45 5.87 10.42
CA ALA A 29 11.13 5.48 10.87
C ALA A 29 10.59 4.29 10.06
N VAL A 30 9.81 3.44 10.72
CA VAL A 30 9.02 2.38 10.08
C VAL A 30 7.64 2.94 9.75
N ILE A 31 7.24 2.95 8.48
CA ILE A 31 5.88 3.39 8.13
C ILE A 31 5.18 2.21 7.46
N LEU A 32 4.16 1.67 8.11
CA LEU A 32 3.44 0.48 7.65
C LEU A 32 2.25 0.88 6.78
N ALA A 33 2.09 0.25 5.62
CA ALA A 33 0.95 0.46 4.73
C ALA A 33 0.03 -0.78 4.74
N TYR A 34 -1.22 -0.56 5.17
CA TYR A 34 -2.32 -1.51 5.18
C TYR A 34 -3.45 -0.99 4.27
N HIS A 35 -4.41 -1.85 3.91
CA HIS A 35 -5.58 -1.44 3.11
C HIS A 35 -6.88 -1.89 3.81
N ASP A 36 -7.15 -3.19 3.85
CA ASP A 36 -8.35 -3.77 4.48
C ASP A 36 -7.99 -4.79 5.59
N VAL A 37 -8.87 -4.96 6.59
CA VAL A 37 -8.74 -5.95 7.67
C VAL A 37 -10.06 -6.70 7.84
N TYR A 38 -10.06 -8.03 7.79
CA TYR A 38 -11.30 -8.84 7.78
C TYR A 38 -11.30 -9.96 8.83
N THR A 39 -12.48 -10.32 9.33
CA THR A 39 -12.66 -11.26 10.46
C THR A 39 -12.64 -12.74 10.07
N SER A 40 -13.35 -13.16 9.02
CA SER A 40 -13.52 -14.59 8.69
C SER A 40 -13.96 -14.88 7.26
N GLY A 41 -13.75 -16.13 6.85
CA GLY A 41 -14.21 -16.72 5.58
C GLY A 41 -13.09 -16.82 4.54
N PRO A 42 -13.07 -17.86 3.68
CA PRO A 42 -12.33 -17.76 2.44
C PRO A 42 -12.91 -16.55 1.70
N ASP A 43 -12.02 -15.62 1.39
CA ASP A 43 -12.30 -14.61 0.39
C ASP A 43 -12.92 -15.31 -0.84
N PRO A 44 -14.09 -14.90 -1.34
CA PRO A 44 -14.76 -15.63 -2.41
C PRO A 44 -13.91 -15.74 -3.68
N VAL A 45 -12.82 -14.96 -3.79
CA VAL A 45 -11.77 -15.13 -4.82
C VAL A 45 -10.34 -15.08 -4.27
N ALA A 46 -10.13 -15.65 -3.08
CA ALA A 46 -8.82 -15.98 -2.53
C ALA A 46 -7.86 -14.82 -2.21
N ASN A 47 -8.35 -13.59 -2.00
CA ASN A 47 -7.54 -12.44 -1.60
C ASN A 47 -6.32 -12.29 -2.51
N TYR A 48 -6.57 -12.33 -3.83
CA TYR A 48 -5.54 -12.52 -4.86
C TYR A 48 -4.46 -11.43 -4.85
N ASP A 49 -4.83 -10.22 -4.43
CA ASP A 49 -3.95 -9.05 -4.27
C ASP A 49 -3.18 -9.05 -2.93
N GLY A 50 -3.63 -9.86 -1.96
CA GLY A 50 -3.10 -9.93 -0.61
C GLY A 50 -3.36 -8.71 0.27
N LEU A 51 -4.10 -7.70 -0.20
CA LEU A 51 -4.27 -6.41 0.47
C LEU A 51 -5.27 -6.44 1.63
N ARG A 52 -6.05 -7.53 1.75
CA ARG A 52 -6.98 -7.74 2.86
C ARG A 52 -6.33 -8.61 3.92
N LEU A 53 -6.01 -8.03 5.08
CA LEU A 53 -5.30 -8.72 6.13
C LEU A 53 -6.24 -9.43 7.10
N ARG A 54 -5.97 -10.68 7.45
CA ARG A 54 -6.75 -11.37 8.50
C ARG A 54 -6.64 -10.65 9.83
N LEU A 55 -7.78 -10.45 10.50
CA LEU A 55 -7.87 -9.73 11.78
C LEU A 55 -6.92 -10.28 12.83
N ALA A 56 -6.82 -11.61 12.96
CA ALA A 56 -5.92 -12.24 13.93
C ALA A 56 -4.44 -11.94 13.64
N LEU A 57 -4.06 -11.83 12.36
CA LEU A 57 -2.70 -11.46 11.97
C LEU A 57 -2.45 -9.97 12.22
N PHE A 58 -3.40 -9.10 11.88
CA PHE A 58 -3.33 -7.68 12.19
C PHE A 58 -3.17 -7.43 13.71
N GLU A 59 -4.01 -8.06 14.54
CA GLU A 59 -3.91 -7.94 16.00
C GLU A 59 -2.54 -8.36 16.52
N ARG A 60 -2.01 -9.48 16.01
CA ARG A 60 -0.68 -9.98 16.39
C ARG A 60 0.42 -8.99 16.01
N GLN A 61 0.31 -8.35 14.85
CA GLN A 61 1.25 -7.30 14.41
C GLN A 61 1.13 -6.06 15.31
N MET A 62 -0.07 -5.58 15.62
CA MET A 62 -0.27 -4.41 16.48
C MET A 62 0.28 -4.62 17.89
N ARG A 63 0.08 -5.81 18.48
CA ARG A 63 0.69 -6.18 19.76
C ARG A 63 2.22 -6.09 19.71
N TYR A 64 2.82 -6.58 18.63
CA TYR A 64 4.27 -6.50 18.43
C TYR A 64 4.74 -5.05 18.29
N MET A 65 4.05 -4.23 17.49
CA MET A 65 4.39 -2.81 17.32
C MET A 65 4.31 -2.06 18.66
N ALA A 66 3.23 -2.24 19.43
CA ALA A 66 3.06 -1.65 20.75
C ALA A 66 4.16 -2.04 21.76
N THR A 67 4.74 -3.24 21.60
CA THR A 67 5.77 -3.76 22.52
C THR A 67 7.17 -3.26 22.15
N HIS A 68 7.47 -3.13 20.85
CA HIS A 68 8.84 -2.99 20.36
C HIS A 68 9.16 -1.64 19.71
N TYR A 69 8.15 -0.86 19.34
CA TYR A 69 8.30 0.43 18.67
C TYR A 69 7.63 1.53 19.48
N GLU A 70 8.04 2.75 19.22
CA GLU A 70 7.33 3.95 19.64
C GLU A 70 6.45 4.37 18.46
N VAL A 71 5.16 4.03 18.54
CA VAL A 71 4.21 4.28 17.46
C VAL A 71 3.65 5.69 17.63
N VAL A 72 3.84 6.54 16.63
CA VAL A 72 3.51 7.96 16.64
C VAL A 72 2.63 8.34 15.44
N PRO A 73 1.85 9.43 15.51
CA PRO A 73 1.20 10.03 14.36
C PRO A 73 2.21 10.33 13.25
N LEU A 74 1.76 10.23 11.99
CA LEU A 74 2.64 10.42 10.83
C LEU A 74 3.25 11.82 10.78
N ASP A 75 2.52 12.84 11.25
CA ASP A 75 3.00 14.22 11.39
C ASP A 75 4.25 14.32 12.28
N GLU A 76 4.32 13.56 13.37
CA GLU A 76 5.49 13.57 14.24
C GLU A 76 6.74 13.08 13.51
N ILE A 77 6.61 12.12 12.59
CA ILE A 77 7.73 11.62 11.76
C ILE A 77 8.19 12.70 10.77
N ARG A 78 7.28 13.40 10.11
CA ARG A 78 7.61 14.51 9.19
C ARG A 78 8.37 15.62 9.90
N ASP A 79 7.93 15.97 11.10
CA ASP A 79 8.44 17.13 11.84
C ASP A 79 9.72 16.80 12.64
N LEU A 80 10.27 15.58 12.51
CA LEU A 80 11.53 15.20 13.14
C LEU A 80 12.71 16.01 12.60
N PRO A 81 13.55 16.58 13.47
CA PRO A 81 14.83 17.13 13.05
C PRO A 81 15.70 16.09 12.36
N ALA A 82 16.40 16.49 11.29
CA ALA A 82 17.35 15.61 10.61
C ALA A 82 18.40 15.05 11.59
N GLY A 83 18.63 13.74 11.52
CA GLY A 83 19.61 13.05 12.36
C GLY A 83 19.14 12.72 13.78
N SER A 84 17.86 12.96 14.09
CA SER A 84 17.23 12.56 15.36
C SER A 84 17.49 11.09 15.69
N ARG A 85 17.78 10.83 16.96
CA ARG A 85 17.99 9.49 17.50
C ARG A 85 17.03 9.24 18.64
N HIS A 86 16.14 8.29 18.43
CA HIS A 86 15.15 7.92 19.42
C HIS A 86 15.64 6.74 20.27
N ARG A 87 15.13 6.65 21.50
CA ARG A 87 15.46 5.54 22.41
C ARG A 87 14.91 4.22 21.88
N ARG A 88 13.74 4.27 21.24
CA ARG A 88 13.11 3.17 20.49
C ARG A 88 12.99 3.58 19.04
N SER A 89 12.91 2.60 18.14
CA SER A 89 12.64 2.88 16.73
C SER A 89 11.21 3.41 16.60
N LEU A 90 11.05 4.51 15.86
CA LEU A 90 9.75 5.10 15.60
C LEU A 90 9.00 4.29 14.56
N ALA A 91 7.68 4.23 14.71
CA ALA A 91 6.80 3.67 13.70
C ALA A 91 5.54 4.51 13.50
N ALA A 92 4.98 4.48 12.29
CA ALA A 92 3.62 4.95 12.01
C ALA A 92 2.83 3.86 11.28
N ILE A 93 1.53 3.85 11.51
CA ILE A 93 0.59 2.91 10.90
C ILE A 93 -0.29 3.70 9.94
N THR A 94 -0.35 3.26 8.69
CA THR A 94 -1.16 3.90 7.65
C THR A 94 -2.10 2.89 7.01
N PHE A 95 -3.30 3.35 6.67
CA PHE A 95 -4.33 2.60 5.96
C PHE A 95 -4.73 3.36 4.71
N ASP A 96 -4.75 2.70 3.57
CA ASP A 96 -5.14 3.29 2.30
C ASP A 96 -6.63 3.01 1.97
N ASP A 97 -7.13 3.64 0.92
CA ASP A 97 -8.44 3.50 0.27
C ASP A 97 -9.67 4.01 1.03
N GLY A 98 -9.74 3.85 2.36
CA GLY A 98 -10.90 4.25 3.16
C GLY A 98 -12.02 3.19 3.22
N TYR A 99 -11.65 1.92 3.28
CA TYR A 99 -12.59 0.80 3.49
C TYR A 99 -13.27 0.83 4.87
N ALA A 100 -14.57 0.54 4.91
CA ALA A 100 -15.40 0.51 6.13
C ALA A 100 -14.85 -0.43 7.22
N ASN A 101 -14.18 -1.50 6.79
CA ASN A 101 -13.56 -2.47 7.69
C ASN A 101 -12.43 -1.87 8.54
N PHE A 102 -11.82 -0.77 8.11
CA PHE A 102 -10.90 -0.03 8.98
C PHE A 102 -11.61 0.37 10.28
N TYR A 103 -12.78 1.01 10.19
CA TYR A 103 -13.58 1.40 11.37
C TYR A 103 -14.10 0.18 12.13
N ARG A 104 -14.61 -0.84 11.43
CA ARG A 104 -15.25 -2.01 12.07
C ARG A 104 -14.26 -2.95 12.76
N HIS A 105 -13.02 -3.03 12.28
CA HIS A 105 -12.09 -4.10 12.65
C HIS A 105 -10.71 -3.59 13.08
N ALA A 106 -10.09 -2.69 12.31
CA ALA A 106 -8.74 -2.21 12.63
C ALA A 106 -8.75 -1.19 13.79
N TYR A 107 -9.65 -0.21 13.72
CA TYR A 107 -9.77 0.89 14.67
C TYR A 107 -9.99 0.44 16.13
N PRO A 108 -10.87 -0.55 16.44
CA PRO A 108 -11.03 -1.06 17.80
C PRO A 108 -9.72 -1.68 18.37
N ILE A 109 -8.92 -2.33 17.52
CA ILE A 109 -7.63 -2.90 17.91
C ILE A 109 -6.62 -1.79 18.18
N LEU A 110 -6.54 -0.80 17.30
CA LEU A 110 -5.65 0.36 17.47
C LEU A 110 -5.96 1.09 18.78
N ARG A 111 -7.24 1.36 19.05
CA ARG A 111 -7.69 1.96 20.33
C ARG A 111 -7.31 1.13 21.54
N ARG A 112 -7.52 -0.19 21.49
CA ARG A 112 -7.19 -1.10 22.59
C ARG A 112 -5.69 -1.09 22.93
N PHE A 113 -4.82 -0.87 21.95
CA PHE A 113 -3.38 -0.76 22.15
C PHE A 113 -2.87 0.68 22.29
N GLY A 114 -3.74 1.69 22.20
CA GLY A 114 -3.36 3.10 22.24
C GLY A 114 -2.46 3.53 21.07
N LEU A 115 -2.64 2.92 19.90
CA LEU A 115 -1.80 3.17 18.73
C LEU A 115 -2.43 4.22 17.81
N PRO A 116 -1.75 5.33 17.52
CA PRO A 116 -2.20 6.26 16.50
C PRO A 116 -2.06 5.64 15.10
N ALA A 117 -2.88 6.10 14.17
CA ALA A 117 -2.78 5.74 12.76
C ALA A 117 -3.23 6.88 11.86
N THR A 118 -2.92 6.78 10.58
CA THR A 118 -3.42 7.66 9.52
C THR A 118 -4.24 6.86 8.52
N VAL A 119 -5.46 7.29 8.21
CA VAL A 119 -6.27 6.72 7.13
C VAL A 119 -6.27 7.67 5.93
N PHE A 120 -5.84 7.17 4.77
CA PHE A 120 -5.86 7.86 3.49
C PHE A 120 -7.15 7.50 2.76
N VAL A 121 -7.95 8.50 2.44
CA VAL A 121 -9.32 8.30 1.96
C VAL A 121 -9.47 8.77 0.52
N VAL A 122 -10.09 7.93 -0.31
CA VAL A 122 -10.55 8.31 -1.65
C VAL A 122 -11.91 8.99 -1.54
N THR A 123 -12.02 10.25 -1.96
CA THR A 123 -13.23 11.04 -1.66
C THR A 123 -14.46 10.62 -2.45
N ASP A 124 -14.33 10.16 -3.70
CA ASP A 124 -15.47 9.64 -4.45
C ASP A 124 -16.02 8.36 -3.81
N PHE A 125 -15.14 7.52 -3.25
CA PHE A 125 -15.57 6.32 -2.52
C PHE A 125 -16.31 6.69 -1.23
N LEU A 126 -15.79 7.66 -0.48
CA LEU A 126 -16.43 8.20 0.72
C LEU A 126 -17.81 8.81 0.43
N VAL A 127 -17.92 9.65 -0.61
CA VAL A 127 -19.13 10.46 -0.86
C VAL A 127 -20.19 9.67 -1.62
N HIS A 128 -19.79 8.84 -2.58
CA HIS A 128 -20.72 8.15 -3.47
C HIS A 128 -20.89 6.67 -3.13
N GLY A 129 -20.03 6.10 -2.28
CA GLY A 129 -20.05 4.66 -1.96
C GLY A 129 -19.78 3.75 -3.16
N ARG A 130 -19.29 4.31 -4.28
CA ARG A 130 -19.01 3.55 -5.50
C ARG A 130 -17.77 2.69 -5.29
N PRO A 131 -17.88 1.35 -5.35
CA PRO A 131 -16.72 0.51 -5.17
C PRO A 131 -15.67 0.72 -6.24
N PHE A 132 -14.42 0.44 -5.89
CA PHE A 132 -13.33 0.46 -6.85
C PHE A 132 -13.54 -0.58 -7.96
N TRP A 133 -12.95 -0.29 -9.11
CA TRP A 133 -13.08 -1.15 -10.29
C TRP A 133 -12.54 -2.57 -10.06
N TRP A 134 -11.49 -2.73 -9.24
CA TRP A 134 -10.94 -4.05 -8.89
C TRP A 134 -11.87 -4.82 -7.97
N ASP A 135 -12.55 -4.15 -7.04
CA ASP A 135 -13.55 -4.76 -6.17
C ASP A 135 -14.77 -5.21 -6.97
N ARG A 136 -15.22 -4.40 -7.95
CA ARG A 136 -16.28 -4.79 -8.89
C ARG A 136 -15.88 -6.00 -9.73
N LEU A 137 -14.69 -5.96 -10.35
CA LEU A 137 -14.16 -7.08 -11.11
C LEU A 137 -14.15 -8.37 -10.28
N ARG A 138 -13.63 -8.28 -9.08
CA ARG A 138 -13.55 -9.39 -8.14
C ARG A 138 -14.92 -9.90 -7.72
N ALA A 139 -15.87 -9.02 -7.45
CA ALA A 139 -17.25 -9.39 -7.12
C ALA A 139 -17.94 -10.11 -8.29
N MET A 140 -17.76 -9.63 -9.52
CA MET A 140 -18.30 -10.28 -10.73
C MET A 140 -17.70 -11.67 -10.95
N ILE A 141 -16.36 -11.79 -10.87
CA ILE A 141 -15.65 -13.06 -11.01
C ILE A 141 -15.99 -14.03 -9.87
N ALA A 142 -16.23 -13.54 -8.65
CA ALA A 142 -16.73 -14.34 -7.54
C ALA A 142 -18.11 -14.93 -7.85
N ALA A 143 -19.05 -14.08 -8.28
CA ALA A 143 -20.46 -14.41 -8.42
C ALA A 143 -20.77 -15.31 -9.63
N THR A 144 -20.01 -15.18 -10.72
CA THR A 144 -20.30 -15.90 -11.97
C THR A 144 -20.24 -17.42 -11.81
N GLN A 145 -21.18 -18.09 -12.49
CA GLN A 145 -21.23 -19.55 -12.65
C GLN A 145 -20.67 -20.00 -14.01
N ARG A 146 -20.26 -19.06 -14.88
CA ARG A 146 -19.67 -19.42 -16.18
C ARG A 146 -18.28 -20.04 -15.97
N PRO A 147 -17.94 -21.13 -16.70
CA PRO A 147 -16.66 -21.81 -16.52
C PRO A 147 -15.48 -21.08 -17.19
N SER A 148 -15.76 -20.12 -18.06
CA SER A 148 -14.76 -19.26 -18.70
C SER A 148 -15.40 -18.00 -19.27
N VAL A 149 -14.59 -16.99 -19.58
CA VAL A 149 -15.01 -15.75 -20.23
C VAL A 149 -13.98 -15.32 -21.28
N ARG A 150 -14.42 -14.64 -22.35
CA ARG A 150 -13.52 -14.04 -23.34
C ARG A 150 -13.43 -12.54 -23.06
N ILE A 151 -12.22 -12.01 -22.97
CA ILE A 151 -11.98 -10.59 -22.66
C ILE A 151 -10.99 -10.02 -23.66
N ASP A 152 -11.28 -8.83 -24.17
CA ASP A 152 -10.42 -8.08 -25.09
C ASP A 152 -9.80 -6.86 -24.39
N VAL A 153 -8.66 -7.07 -23.72
CA VAL A 153 -7.85 -5.98 -23.15
C VAL A 153 -6.79 -5.54 -24.17
N ASP A 154 -6.04 -6.51 -24.66
CA ASP A 154 -4.91 -6.40 -25.58
C ASP A 154 -4.99 -7.47 -26.69
N GLY A 155 -6.21 -7.81 -27.10
CA GLY A 155 -6.54 -8.95 -27.95
C GLY A 155 -7.41 -9.95 -27.21
N ILE A 156 -8.34 -10.57 -27.93
CA ILE A 156 -9.33 -11.47 -27.34
C ILE A 156 -8.65 -12.73 -26.79
N GLN A 157 -8.71 -12.90 -25.46
CA GLN A 157 -8.18 -14.05 -24.73
C GLN A 157 -9.30 -14.74 -23.94
N GLN A 158 -9.17 -16.05 -23.74
CA GLN A 158 -10.11 -16.84 -22.93
C GLN A 158 -9.52 -17.10 -21.54
N PHE A 159 -10.30 -16.78 -20.51
CA PHE A 159 -9.91 -16.90 -19.11
C PHE A 159 -10.73 -18.01 -18.43
N PRO A 160 -10.10 -18.98 -17.76
CA PRO A 160 -10.81 -20.02 -17.02
C PRO A 160 -11.39 -19.47 -15.71
N LEU A 161 -12.57 -19.96 -15.33
CA LEU A 161 -13.33 -19.53 -14.14
C LEU A 161 -14.00 -20.71 -13.41
N ALA A 162 -13.73 -21.94 -13.82
CA ALA A 162 -14.42 -23.14 -13.34
C ALA A 162 -14.15 -23.45 -11.87
N THR A 163 -12.94 -23.16 -11.38
CA THR A 163 -12.53 -23.40 -9.99
C THR A 163 -12.15 -22.09 -9.28
N ALA A 164 -12.10 -22.12 -7.94
CA ALA A 164 -11.59 -20.99 -7.17
C ALA A 164 -10.14 -20.61 -7.55
N GLN A 165 -9.33 -21.62 -7.88
CA GLN A 165 -7.95 -21.40 -8.35
C GLN A 165 -7.91 -20.73 -9.73
N ASP A 166 -8.81 -21.10 -10.64
CA ASP A 166 -8.93 -20.46 -11.95
C ASP A 166 -9.33 -19.01 -11.80
N LYS A 167 -10.35 -18.73 -10.98
CA LYS A 167 -10.80 -17.36 -10.69
C LYS A 167 -9.70 -16.50 -10.09
N GLN A 168 -8.92 -17.02 -9.13
CA GLN A 168 -7.77 -16.32 -8.55
C GLN A 168 -6.68 -16.03 -9.61
N THR A 169 -6.38 -17.02 -10.44
CA THR A 169 -5.38 -16.89 -11.52
C THR A 169 -5.83 -15.84 -12.54
N THR A 170 -7.11 -15.86 -12.93
CA THR A 170 -7.70 -14.87 -13.84
C THR A 170 -7.64 -13.47 -13.25
N LEU A 171 -7.97 -13.26 -11.98
CA LEU A 171 -7.85 -11.93 -11.35
C LEU A 171 -6.40 -11.45 -11.27
N THR A 172 -5.47 -12.35 -10.96
CA THR A 172 -4.04 -12.03 -10.87
C THR A 172 -3.48 -11.57 -12.21
N ASP A 173 -3.96 -12.15 -13.31
CA ASP A 173 -3.55 -11.78 -14.67
C ASP A 173 -4.28 -10.53 -15.19
N LEU A 174 -5.59 -10.44 -14.98
CA LEU A 174 -6.42 -9.40 -15.57
C LEU A 174 -6.28 -8.04 -14.87
N SER A 175 -6.15 -8.01 -13.55
CA SER A 175 -6.15 -6.75 -12.79
C SER A 175 -5.02 -5.81 -13.20
N PRO A 176 -3.74 -6.26 -13.33
CA PRO A 176 -2.67 -5.38 -13.79
C PRO A 176 -2.89 -4.86 -15.22
N ARG A 177 -3.55 -5.64 -16.09
CA ARG A 177 -3.85 -5.21 -17.47
C ARG A 177 -4.97 -4.18 -17.52
N LEU A 178 -5.97 -4.29 -16.64
CA LEU A 178 -7.04 -3.28 -16.54
C LEU A 178 -6.54 -1.99 -15.90
N LEU A 179 -5.58 -2.06 -14.98
CA LEU A 179 -4.97 -0.89 -14.37
C LEU A 179 -4.34 0.05 -15.40
N THR A 180 -3.76 -0.49 -16.49
CA THR A 180 -3.09 0.31 -17.54
C THR A 180 -4.03 0.90 -18.57
N LEU A 181 -5.34 0.57 -18.52
CA LEU A 181 -6.32 1.11 -19.45
C LEU A 181 -6.77 2.51 -19.02
N PRO A 182 -7.04 3.41 -19.99
CA PRO A 182 -7.74 4.66 -19.70
C PRO A 182 -9.07 4.38 -18.97
N PRO A 183 -9.47 5.22 -18.00
CA PRO A 183 -10.65 4.96 -17.17
C PRO A 183 -11.92 4.69 -17.98
N SER A 184 -12.19 5.46 -19.03
CA SER A 184 -13.37 5.26 -19.88
C SER A 184 -13.40 3.90 -20.58
N ARG A 185 -12.25 3.40 -21.03
CA ARG A 185 -12.14 2.07 -21.66
C ARG A 185 -12.28 0.97 -20.62
N ARG A 186 -11.72 1.14 -19.43
CA ARG A 186 -11.86 0.19 -18.31
C ARG A 186 -13.31 0.05 -17.88
N GLU A 187 -14.02 1.16 -17.72
CA GLU A 187 -15.45 1.15 -17.35
C GLU A 187 -16.32 0.48 -18.41
N ALA A 188 -16.09 0.79 -19.70
CA ALA A 188 -16.81 0.12 -20.79
C ALA A 188 -16.57 -1.40 -20.81
N LEU A 189 -15.33 -1.83 -20.56
CA LEU A 189 -14.97 -3.24 -20.48
C LEU A 189 -15.65 -3.94 -19.30
N LEU A 190 -15.67 -3.33 -18.11
CA LEU A 190 -16.33 -3.89 -16.93
C LEU A 190 -17.84 -4.03 -17.14
N ALA A 191 -18.49 -3.04 -17.76
CA ALA A 191 -19.91 -3.11 -18.08
C ALA A 191 -20.22 -4.25 -19.07
N GLY A 192 -19.40 -4.43 -20.10
CA GLY A 192 -19.52 -5.57 -21.02
C GLY A 192 -19.26 -6.91 -20.33
N LEU A 193 -18.26 -6.95 -19.44
CA LEU A 193 -17.89 -8.14 -18.69
C LEU A 193 -19.03 -8.64 -17.78
N ALA A 194 -19.80 -7.74 -17.16
CA ALA A 194 -20.96 -8.12 -16.36
C ALA A 194 -21.97 -8.95 -17.18
N VAL A 195 -22.26 -8.52 -18.42
CA VAL A 195 -23.12 -9.23 -19.36
C VAL A 195 -22.50 -10.58 -19.77
N ASP A 196 -21.21 -10.57 -20.10
CA ASP A 196 -20.47 -11.77 -20.51
C ASP A 196 -20.26 -12.78 -19.37
N LEU A 197 -20.42 -12.36 -18.12
CA LEU A 197 -20.35 -13.22 -16.94
C LEU A 197 -21.72 -13.65 -16.42
N ASP A 198 -22.82 -13.11 -16.97
CA ASP A 198 -24.18 -13.31 -16.47
C ASP A 198 -24.34 -12.93 -14.99
N VAL A 199 -23.85 -11.73 -14.65
CA VAL A 199 -23.91 -11.17 -13.28
C VAL A 199 -24.35 -9.72 -13.31
N ASP A 200 -24.82 -9.22 -12.17
CA ASP A 200 -25.14 -7.80 -12.01
C ASP A 200 -23.85 -6.96 -11.90
N ASP A 201 -23.73 -5.88 -12.69
CA ASP A 201 -22.62 -4.92 -12.56
C ASP A 201 -22.66 -4.15 -11.21
N GLN A 202 -23.83 -4.16 -10.55
CA GLN A 202 -24.01 -3.64 -9.20
C GLN A 202 -23.83 -4.72 -8.12
N THR A 203 -23.23 -5.88 -8.44
CA THR A 203 -22.92 -6.91 -7.44
C THR A 203 -22.19 -6.26 -6.26
N PRO A 204 -22.72 -6.36 -5.02
CA PRO A 204 -22.17 -5.64 -3.88
C PRO A 204 -20.69 -5.91 -3.71
N ALA A 205 -19.91 -4.83 -3.55
CA ALA A 205 -18.50 -4.97 -3.27
C ALA A 205 -18.26 -5.69 -1.95
N ILE A 206 -17.09 -6.33 -1.90
CA ILE A 206 -16.69 -7.16 -0.76
C ILE A 206 -16.51 -6.32 0.52
N CYS A 207 -16.20 -5.04 0.37
CA CYS A 207 -16.19 -4.06 1.46
C CYS A 207 -16.78 -2.73 0.96
N GLY A 208 -17.54 -2.05 1.83
CA GLY A 208 -18.05 -0.70 1.56
C GLY A 208 -17.05 0.38 1.97
N SER A 209 -17.42 1.64 1.76
CA SER A 209 -16.64 2.80 2.19
C SER A 209 -16.87 3.14 3.66
N LEU A 210 -15.89 3.79 4.27
CA LEU A 210 -16.14 4.59 5.47
C LEU A 210 -17.23 5.63 5.18
N SER A 211 -17.97 6.02 6.22
CA SER A 211 -18.88 7.16 6.22
C SER A 211 -18.19 8.42 6.76
N ALA A 212 -18.77 9.59 6.46
CA ALA A 212 -18.28 10.86 6.99
C ALA A 212 -18.36 10.93 8.53
N ASP A 213 -19.37 10.29 9.14
CA ASP A 213 -19.53 10.27 10.59
C ASP A 213 -18.50 9.36 11.28
N GLU A 214 -18.22 8.18 10.71
CA GLU A 214 -17.15 7.30 11.18
C GLU A 214 -15.77 8.01 11.09
N LEU A 215 -15.50 8.75 9.99
CA LEU A 215 -14.28 9.54 9.87
C LEU A 215 -14.18 10.64 10.93
N ARG A 216 -15.28 11.37 11.20
CA ARG A 216 -15.30 12.41 12.25
C ARG A 216 -15.07 11.83 13.64
N GLU A 217 -15.68 10.69 13.93
CA GLU A 217 -15.48 9.98 15.20
C GLU A 217 -14.01 9.60 15.38
N MET A 218 -13.44 8.91 14.40
CA MET A 218 -12.04 8.48 14.46
C MET A 218 -11.06 9.65 14.53
N ALA A 219 -11.34 10.75 13.82
CA ALA A 219 -10.52 11.96 13.88
C ALA A 219 -10.48 12.59 15.29
N ARG A 220 -11.61 12.61 16.00
CA ARG A 220 -11.66 13.08 17.40
C ARG A 220 -10.91 12.16 18.36
N ASP A 221 -10.81 10.88 18.01
CA ASP A 221 -10.12 9.84 18.79
C ASP A 221 -8.63 9.67 18.43
N GLY A 222 -8.06 10.60 17.64
CA GLY A 222 -6.62 10.65 17.35
C GLY A 222 -6.17 9.88 16.10
N ILE A 223 -7.11 9.44 15.24
CA ILE A 223 -6.77 8.94 13.90
C ILE A 223 -6.62 10.14 12.95
N SER A 224 -5.44 10.31 12.36
CA SER A 224 -5.23 11.34 11.33
C SER A 224 -5.92 10.95 10.03
N VAL A 225 -6.44 11.94 9.30
CA VAL A 225 -7.02 11.74 7.97
C VAL A 225 -6.11 12.34 6.91
N GLY A 226 -5.71 11.53 5.93
CA GLY A 226 -4.98 11.92 4.74
C GLY A 226 -5.84 11.76 3.48
N SER A 227 -5.42 12.38 2.38
CA SER A 227 -6.07 12.21 1.07
C SER A 227 -5.45 11.05 0.30
N HIS A 228 -6.27 10.26 -0.38
CA HIS A 228 -5.85 9.29 -1.39
C HIS A 228 -6.32 9.70 -2.79
N GLY A 229 -6.41 11.01 -3.05
CA GLY A 229 -7.00 11.54 -4.27
C GLY A 229 -8.54 11.47 -4.25
N ARG A 230 -9.15 11.77 -5.39
CA ARG A 230 -10.61 11.88 -5.50
C ARG A 230 -11.22 10.62 -6.11
N SER A 231 -10.76 10.13 -7.26
CA SER A 231 -11.30 8.95 -7.95
C SER A 231 -10.45 7.68 -7.82
N HIS A 232 -9.19 7.80 -7.37
CA HIS A 232 -8.19 6.71 -7.38
C HIS A 232 -7.84 6.20 -8.79
N ASP A 233 -8.09 7.02 -9.82
CA ASP A 233 -7.57 6.76 -11.16
C ASP A 233 -6.05 6.98 -11.21
N SER A 234 -5.42 6.36 -12.22
CA SER A 234 -4.00 6.56 -12.50
C SER A 234 -3.74 8.02 -12.83
N PHE A 235 -2.84 8.64 -12.07
CA PHE A 235 -2.34 9.99 -12.29
C PHE A 235 -1.61 10.12 -13.63
N LEU A 236 -1.10 9.01 -14.18
CA LEU A 236 -0.45 8.97 -15.50
C LEU A 236 -1.40 9.31 -16.65
N HIS A 237 -2.71 9.21 -16.44
CA HIS A 237 -3.73 9.54 -17.44
C HIS A 237 -4.31 10.95 -17.28
N LEU A 238 -3.90 11.70 -16.25
CA LEU A 238 -4.39 13.04 -15.98
C LEU A 238 -3.46 14.09 -16.59
N SER A 239 -4.05 15.14 -17.17
CA SER A 239 -3.29 16.36 -17.47
C SER A 239 -2.87 17.03 -16.16
N ARG A 240 -1.88 17.93 -16.22
CA ARG A 240 -1.42 18.69 -15.04
C ARG A 240 -2.55 19.44 -14.34
N ASP A 241 -3.43 20.08 -15.10
CA ASP A 241 -4.58 20.80 -14.55
C ASP A 241 -5.61 19.86 -13.93
N ALA A 242 -5.87 18.71 -14.57
CA ALA A 242 -6.76 17.69 -14.02
C ALA A 242 -6.19 17.09 -12.73
N LEU A 243 -4.88 16.84 -12.68
CA LEU A 243 -4.21 16.33 -11.48
C LEU A 243 -4.25 17.34 -10.33
N LEU A 244 -4.03 18.63 -10.61
CA LEU A 244 -4.19 19.66 -9.58
C LEU A 244 -5.64 19.75 -9.07
N ALA A 245 -6.63 19.68 -9.97
CA ALA A 245 -8.04 19.71 -9.58
C ALA A 245 -8.43 18.48 -8.74
N GLU A 246 -7.97 17.29 -9.14
CA GLU A 246 -8.14 16.01 -8.43
C GLU A 246 -7.63 16.10 -6.98
N LEU A 247 -6.44 16.66 -6.80
CA LEU A 247 -5.79 16.81 -5.50
C LEU A 247 -6.40 17.93 -4.66
N THR A 248 -6.75 19.06 -5.28
CA THR A 248 -7.35 20.20 -4.58
C THR A 248 -8.75 19.85 -4.06
N GLU A 249 -9.55 19.17 -4.87
CA GLU A 249 -10.92 18.82 -4.50
C GLU A 249 -10.96 17.74 -3.41
N SER A 250 -10.13 16.70 -3.51
CA SER A 250 -10.06 15.67 -2.47
C SER A 250 -9.64 16.24 -1.11
N LYS A 251 -8.66 17.16 -1.09
CA LYS A 251 -8.29 17.92 0.11
C LYS A 251 -9.49 18.69 0.67
N ARG A 252 -10.13 19.52 -0.15
CA ARG A 252 -11.26 20.38 0.25
C ARG A 252 -12.40 19.57 0.87
N VAL A 253 -12.77 18.45 0.23
CA VAL A 253 -13.83 17.56 0.72
C VAL A 253 -13.47 16.99 2.08
N LEU A 254 -12.27 16.44 2.25
CA LEU A 254 -11.86 15.83 3.51
C LEU A 254 -11.77 16.87 4.63
N GLU A 255 -11.21 18.06 4.37
CA GLU A 255 -11.14 19.15 5.34
C GLU A 255 -12.55 19.57 5.80
N SER A 256 -13.54 19.57 4.90
CA SER A 256 -14.94 19.83 5.25
C SER A 256 -15.58 18.73 6.11
N VAL A 257 -15.11 17.48 5.97
CA VAL A 257 -15.60 16.35 6.79
C VAL A 257 -15.01 16.41 8.19
N VAL A 258 -13.68 16.56 8.30
CA VAL A 258 -12.97 16.49 9.59
C VAL A 258 -12.92 17.82 10.35
N GLY A 259 -13.19 18.95 9.68
CA GLY A 259 -13.17 20.28 10.30
C GLY A 259 -11.76 20.79 10.64
N GLY A 260 -10.74 20.26 9.97
CA GLY A 260 -9.33 20.57 10.21
C GLY A 260 -8.47 20.31 8.97
N PRO A 261 -7.19 20.70 8.99
CA PRO A 261 -6.31 20.62 7.82
C PRO A 261 -5.99 19.17 7.44
N VAL A 262 -5.99 18.88 6.13
CA VAL A 262 -5.55 17.59 5.58
C VAL A 262 -4.21 17.79 4.89
N THR A 263 -3.13 17.41 5.56
CA THR A 263 -1.75 17.76 5.14
C THR A 263 -1.01 16.63 4.44
N TRP A 264 -1.54 15.40 4.47
CA TRP A 264 -0.91 14.22 3.87
C TRP A 264 -1.65 13.75 2.63
N LEU A 265 -0.86 13.36 1.62
CA LEU A 265 -1.32 12.65 0.43
C LEU A 265 -0.76 11.22 0.41
N CYS A 266 -1.52 10.26 -0.07
CA CYS A 266 -1.02 8.96 -0.53
C CYS A 266 -1.22 8.91 -2.04
N TYR A 267 -0.16 8.66 -2.81
CA TYR A 267 -0.28 8.56 -4.27
C TYR A 267 -0.99 7.24 -4.65
N PRO A 268 -2.14 7.28 -5.35
CA PRO A 268 -2.79 6.09 -5.89
C PRO A 268 -1.81 5.23 -6.67
N HIS A 269 -1.85 3.91 -6.43
CA HIS A 269 -0.96 2.91 -7.05
C HIS A 269 0.55 3.18 -6.87
N GLY A 270 0.92 4.15 -6.03
CA GLY A 270 2.30 4.61 -5.88
C GLY A 270 2.85 5.42 -7.04
N GLU A 271 1.97 5.97 -7.90
CA GLU A 271 2.33 6.75 -9.08
C GLU A 271 2.89 8.13 -8.71
N PHE A 272 4.14 8.10 -8.26
CA PHE A 272 4.93 9.25 -7.88
C PHE A 272 5.71 9.78 -9.10
N SER A 273 5.45 11.04 -9.47
CA SER A 273 6.12 11.76 -10.57
C SER A 273 6.38 13.22 -10.19
N ALA A 274 7.23 13.91 -10.96
CA ALA A 274 7.49 15.33 -10.74
C ALA A 274 6.21 16.19 -10.84
N ASP A 275 5.35 15.88 -11.82
CA ASP A 275 4.07 16.56 -12.01
C ASP A 275 3.12 16.28 -10.83
N ALA A 276 3.10 15.06 -10.27
CA ALA A 276 2.30 14.72 -9.10
C ALA A 276 2.79 15.43 -7.83
N VAL A 277 4.11 15.55 -7.64
CA VAL A 277 4.69 16.31 -6.53
C VAL A 277 4.34 17.79 -6.65
N GLU A 278 4.50 18.38 -7.84
CA GLU A 278 4.14 19.78 -8.09
C GLU A 278 2.66 20.04 -7.79
N ALA A 279 1.77 19.17 -8.28
CA ALA A 279 0.34 19.27 -8.01
C ALA A 279 0.02 19.13 -6.51
N ALA A 280 0.69 18.22 -5.80
CA ALA A 280 0.51 18.04 -4.36
C ALA A 280 0.92 19.29 -3.56
N ILE A 281 2.06 19.90 -3.91
CA ILE A 281 2.53 21.16 -3.31
C ILE A 281 1.53 22.27 -3.59
N ARG A 282 1.08 22.43 -4.84
CA ARG A 282 0.14 23.47 -5.25
C ARG A 282 -1.25 23.31 -4.62
N ALA A 283 -1.70 22.09 -4.40
CA ALA A 283 -2.93 21.79 -3.65
C ALA A 283 -2.79 22.07 -2.14
N GLY A 284 -1.57 22.30 -1.64
CA GLY A 284 -1.31 22.63 -0.24
C GLY A 284 -1.17 21.41 0.67
N TYR A 285 -0.84 20.24 0.14
CA TYR A 285 -0.29 19.16 0.97
C TYR A 285 1.09 19.55 1.47
N ARG A 286 1.53 18.95 2.58
CA ARG A 286 2.87 19.16 3.16
C ARG A 286 3.78 17.96 2.99
N SER A 287 3.20 16.79 2.80
CA SER A 287 3.93 15.54 2.66
C SER A 287 3.10 14.50 1.92
N ALA A 288 3.77 13.51 1.36
CA ALA A 288 3.12 12.43 0.65
C ALA A 288 3.85 11.09 0.79
N VAL A 289 3.06 10.02 0.93
CA VAL A 289 3.55 8.65 1.03
C VAL A 289 3.49 7.93 -0.32
N THR A 290 4.48 7.07 -0.55
CA THR A 290 4.64 6.25 -1.76
C THR A 290 4.50 4.77 -1.45
N VAL A 291 4.62 3.93 -2.47
CA VAL A 291 4.78 2.46 -2.33
C VAL A 291 6.24 2.00 -2.40
N ILE A 292 7.20 2.94 -2.40
CA ILE A 292 8.63 2.60 -2.43
C ILE A 292 8.95 1.86 -1.14
N GLU A 293 9.23 0.56 -1.27
CA GLU A 293 9.38 -0.32 -0.12
C GLU A 293 10.62 0.04 0.71
N GLY A 294 10.41 0.39 1.98
CA GLY A 294 11.49 0.53 2.93
C GLY A 294 11.23 1.41 4.15
N LEU A 295 12.28 1.53 4.97
CA LEU A 295 12.37 2.48 6.08
C LEU A 295 12.49 3.91 5.54
N HIS A 296 11.82 4.84 6.21
CA HIS A 296 11.86 6.24 5.85
C HIS A 296 12.94 6.97 6.66
N ASP A 297 13.84 7.66 5.97
CA ASP A 297 14.75 8.62 6.60
C ASP A 297 14.02 9.96 6.75
N PRO A 298 13.82 10.50 7.96
CA PRO A 298 13.14 11.79 8.14
C PRO A 298 13.84 12.97 7.44
N ALA A 299 15.12 12.83 7.06
CA ALA A 299 15.82 13.84 6.26
C ALA A 299 15.58 13.72 4.75
N ALA A 300 14.85 12.69 4.29
CA ALA A 300 14.50 12.51 2.88
C ALA A 300 13.38 13.49 2.46
N ASP A 301 13.11 13.52 1.15
CA ASP A 301 12.04 14.33 0.58
C ASP A 301 10.67 13.98 1.23
N PRO A 302 9.98 14.97 1.84
CA PRO A 302 8.69 14.76 2.51
C PRO A 302 7.56 14.39 1.53
N TYR A 303 7.75 14.55 0.22
CA TYR A 303 6.79 14.11 -0.80
C TYR A 303 7.12 12.73 -1.38
N ALA A 304 8.17 12.07 -0.89
CA ALA A 304 8.59 10.73 -1.29
C ALA A 304 8.76 9.79 -0.09
N VAL A 305 7.83 9.87 0.87
CA VAL A 305 7.88 9.07 2.09
C VAL A 305 7.75 7.58 1.75
N ARG A 306 8.66 6.77 2.29
CA ARG A 306 8.76 5.33 2.04
C ARG A 306 7.91 4.55 3.02
N ARG A 307 7.36 3.42 2.59
CA ARG A 307 6.51 2.57 3.43
C ARG A 307 6.88 1.11 3.28
N ILE A 308 6.52 0.29 4.27
CA ILE A 308 6.54 -1.15 4.19
C ILE A 308 5.11 -1.60 3.91
N GLY A 309 4.87 -2.09 2.69
CA GLY A 309 3.59 -2.71 2.33
C GLY A 309 3.36 -4.00 3.11
N VAL A 310 2.24 -4.09 3.82
CA VAL A 310 1.84 -5.28 4.57
C VAL A 310 0.70 -5.96 3.81
N ASN A 311 0.89 -7.26 3.52
CA ASN A 311 -0.10 -8.09 2.85
C ASN A 311 -0.31 -9.42 3.61
N ASP A 312 -1.40 -10.11 3.31
CA ASP A 312 -1.80 -11.34 4.01
C ASP A 312 -0.95 -12.57 3.66
N HIS A 313 -0.17 -12.49 2.58
CA HIS A 313 0.83 -13.50 2.23
C HIS A 313 2.11 -13.37 3.07
N MET A 314 2.29 -12.25 3.77
CA MET A 314 3.43 -12.00 4.63
C MET A 314 3.29 -12.80 5.94
N THR A 315 4.24 -13.71 6.20
CA THR A 315 4.29 -14.39 7.49
C THR A 315 4.62 -13.39 8.60
N PHE A 316 4.26 -13.71 9.84
CA PHE A 316 4.64 -12.85 10.96
C PHE A 316 6.16 -12.66 11.11
N ALA A 317 6.96 -13.69 10.81
CA ALA A 317 8.42 -13.57 10.83
C ALA A 317 8.94 -12.64 9.72
N GLN A 318 8.33 -12.70 8.53
CA GLN A 318 8.63 -11.77 7.44
C GLN A 318 8.30 -10.33 7.83
N PHE A 319 7.15 -10.09 8.46
CA PHE A 319 6.74 -8.78 8.97
C PHE A 319 7.79 -8.22 9.94
N VAL A 320 8.23 -9.00 10.92
CA VAL A 320 9.25 -8.56 11.90
C VAL A 320 10.61 -8.25 11.21
N VAL A 321 11.01 -9.07 10.24
CA VAL A 321 12.24 -8.85 9.46
C VAL A 321 12.14 -7.59 8.59
N ALA A 322 10.96 -7.29 8.05
CA ALA A 322 10.73 -6.07 7.29
C ALA A 322 10.75 -4.84 8.20
N ALA A 323 9.96 -4.83 9.28
CA ALA A 323 9.85 -3.72 10.23
C ALA A 323 11.20 -3.36 10.88
N SER A 324 12.07 -4.35 11.12
CA SER A 324 13.41 -4.10 11.66
C SER A 324 14.41 -3.48 10.67
N GLY A 325 14.08 -3.42 9.38
CA GLY A 325 15.00 -3.01 8.31
C GLY A 325 16.10 -4.03 7.99
N LEU A 326 16.08 -5.22 8.60
CA LEU A 326 17.07 -6.27 8.34
C LEU A 326 17.11 -6.67 6.86
N ARG A 327 15.95 -6.66 6.19
CA ARG A 327 15.85 -6.95 4.75
C ARG A 327 16.66 -5.93 3.91
N GLU A 328 16.63 -4.66 4.26
CA GLU A 328 17.39 -3.60 3.57
C GLU A 328 18.89 -3.77 3.79
N MET A 329 19.29 -3.96 5.05
CA MET A 329 20.70 -4.14 5.42
C MET A 329 21.34 -5.30 4.64
N LEU A 330 20.60 -6.41 4.50
CA LEU A 330 21.05 -7.56 3.71
C LEU A 330 21.16 -7.24 2.21
N LYS A 331 20.22 -6.48 1.64
CA LYS A 331 20.27 -6.04 0.23
C LYS A 331 21.48 -5.14 -0.01
N ASP A 332 21.76 -4.19 0.88
CA ASP A 332 22.88 -3.26 0.76
C ASP A 332 24.23 -3.98 0.86
N LEU A 333 24.37 -4.91 1.82
CA LEU A 333 25.56 -5.78 1.93
C LEU A 333 25.82 -6.58 0.65
N LEU A 334 24.78 -7.14 0.04
CA LEU A 334 24.90 -7.88 -1.22
C LEU A 334 25.26 -6.97 -2.40
N ARG A 335 24.70 -5.76 -2.46
CA ARG A 335 25.03 -4.76 -3.48
C ARG A 335 26.50 -4.34 -3.40
N VAL A 336 26.99 -4.02 -2.21
CA VAL A 336 28.41 -3.67 -1.97
C VAL A 336 29.33 -4.83 -2.35
N ARG A 337 28.98 -6.07 -1.99
CA ARG A 337 29.77 -7.26 -2.38
C ARG A 337 29.80 -7.48 -3.88
N ARG A 338 28.70 -7.22 -4.60
CA ARG A 338 28.65 -7.31 -6.07
C ARG A 338 29.50 -6.23 -6.73
N GLN A 339 29.45 -4.99 -6.24
CA GLN A 339 30.30 -3.89 -6.73
C GLN A 339 31.80 -4.23 -6.55
N ARG A 340 32.21 -4.67 -5.36
CA ARG A 340 33.60 -5.09 -5.09
C ARG A 340 34.05 -6.29 -5.95
N ARG A 341 33.17 -7.26 -6.21
CA ARG A 341 33.48 -8.39 -7.11
C ARG A 341 33.54 -7.99 -8.59
N GLY A 342 32.76 -6.99 -9.00
CA GLY A 342 32.82 -6.40 -10.35
C GLY A 342 34.11 -5.61 -10.57
N GLU A 343 34.52 -4.82 -9.59
CA GLU A 343 35.80 -4.09 -9.59
C GLU A 343 37.00 -5.04 -9.64
N MET A 344 36.96 -6.19 -8.93
CA MET A 344 38.02 -7.20 -9.01
C MET A 344 38.06 -8.02 -10.32
N ARG A 345 37.04 -7.92 -11.19
CA ARG A 345 36.98 -8.64 -12.48
C ARG A 345 37.21 -7.73 -13.70
N GLY A 346 37.41 -6.44 -13.51
CA GLY A 346 37.57 -5.46 -14.60
C GLY A 346 38.91 -4.73 -14.57
N GLN A 347 39.94 -5.33 -15.18
CA GLN A 347 40.96 -4.67 -16.01
C GLN A 347 41.97 -5.70 -16.56
N PRO A 348 41.95 -6.05 -17.86
CA PRO A 348 43.17 -6.39 -18.56
C PRO A 348 43.90 -5.07 -18.84
N THR A 349 45.07 -4.91 -18.23
CA THR A 349 46.02 -3.84 -18.58
C THR A 349 46.39 -3.98 -20.06
N ALA A 350 45.79 -3.16 -20.93
CA ALA A 350 46.32 -2.91 -22.26
C ALA A 350 47.62 -2.12 -22.06
N ARG A 351 48.75 -2.84 -22.14
CA ARG A 351 50.09 -2.25 -22.26
C ARG A 351 50.11 -1.35 -23.49
N ILE A 352 50.29 -0.05 -23.28
CA ILE A 352 50.80 0.86 -24.30
C ILE A 352 52.27 0.44 -24.53
N ARG A 353 52.57 -0.16 -25.69
CA ARG A 353 53.92 -0.21 -26.25
C ARG A 353 54.03 0.95 -27.24
N GLY A 354 55.01 1.81 -27.03
CA GLY A 354 55.35 2.89 -27.93
C GLY A 354 56.17 2.43 -29.13
N LEU A 355 56.15 3.33 -30.12
CA LEU A 355 57.19 3.69 -31.10
C LEU A 355 57.71 2.61 -32.06
N GLY A 356 57.38 2.86 -33.33
CA GLY A 356 57.98 2.34 -34.56
C GLY A 356 57.41 3.13 -35.72
#